data_AF-A0A9W9HG25-F1
#
_entry.id   AF-A0A9W9HG25-F1
#
_cell.length_a   1.000
_cell.length_b   1.000
_cell.length_c   1.000
_cell.angle_alpha   90.00
_cell.angle_beta   90.00
_cell.angle_gamma   90.00
#
_symmetry.space_group_name_H-M   'P 1'
#
loop_
_entity.id
_entity.type
_entity.pdbx_description
1 polymer ?
#
loop_
_entity_poly.entity_id
_entity_poly.type
_entity_poly.pdbx_seq_one_letter_code
_entity_poly.pdbx_strand_id
1 'polypeptide(L)'
;MTSELILAKETDLSFWHALDDIVFSEHAFYSPRILSLPLQTTIIRRHLTSGIQRFLPDAVDQLRNTLDREWKSGTTKEWASVNLFGSLLNVVNNMVSVVFVGNELASDEEFQTSINKHTEQVFLTMSVLKFVPRKLKSLLCPIIRRSQDKYRKEVEKKLLPIITERLNDLKELKGEDSKTQDKPDDLLRWLIDCQASLKDPAERAVELEPSLIVTRVLMSYFVSVFLVNVALFNAVSIMGRLPEADYWSTIRDEAHGILDDDQDGWTKAKVDNLWKTESFVKETMRFVGDACFEMRRKVMVPTGINLSDGTHLPFGTTVGLPSNAIHNDDRFYPQASSFDGLRFLKLREIDDPNAARGSLLTATSNTFLQFGHGKHGCPGRFLAADILKLILAEMALRYEIKWDVKPEENSWFGNSLMPCTNTVVSVSRRDLS
;
A
#
# COMPACT_ATOMS: atom_id res chain seq x y z
N MET A 1 6.60 -22.76 -16.91
CA MET A 1 5.75 -21.55 -16.93
C MET A 1 6.03 -20.54 -15.82
N THR A 2 5.75 -20.81 -14.53
CA THR A 2 5.88 -19.79 -13.44
C THR A 2 7.28 -19.17 -13.35
N SER A 3 8.33 -20.00 -13.32
CA SER A 3 9.72 -19.51 -13.30
C SER A 3 10.11 -18.75 -14.56
N GLU A 4 9.55 -19.10 -15.73
CA GLU A 4 9.83 -18.41 -16.99
C GLU A 4 9.26 -16.99 -16.96
N LEU A 5 8.06 -16.78 -16.41
CA LEU A 5 7.48 -15.43 -16.26
C LEU A 5 8.23 -14.58 -15.22
N ILE A 6 8.68 -15.21 -14.12
CA ILE A 6 9.39 -14.51 -13.04
C ILE A 6 10.78 -14.06 -13.49
N LEU A 7 11.49 -14.91 -14.24
CA LEU A 7 12.90 -14.71 -14.62
C LEU A 7 13.08 -14.11 -16.01
N ALA A 8 12.00 -13.92 -16.77
CA ALA A 8 12.09 -13.34 -18.11
C ALA A 8 12.70 -11.93 -18.11
N LYS A 9 13.37 -11.62 -19.22
CA LYS A 9 13.94 -10.30 -19.45
C LYS A 9 12.82 -9.30 -19.73
N GLU A 10 13.00 -8.07 -19.25
CA GLU A 10 12.05 -6.96 -19.49
C GLU A 10 11.86 -6.64 -20.98
N THR A 11 12.85 -6.94 -21.81
CA THR A 11 12.79 -6.77 -23.27
C THR A 11 11.81 -7.71 -23.94
N ASP A 12 11.51 -8.84 -23.29
CA ASP A 12 10.74 -9.93 -23.88
C ASP A 12 9.35 -9.96 -23.24
N LEU A 13 9.33 -9.95 -21.90
CA LEU A 13 8.13 -9.94 -21.06
C LEU A 13 8.20 -8.75 -20.10
N SER A 14 7.57 -7.64 -20.47
CA SER A 14 7.69 -6.39 -19.73
C SER A 14 6.65 -6.26 -18.63
N PHE A 15 7.10 -5.96 -17.42
CA PHE A 15 6.22 -5.57 -16.31
C PHE A 15 5.67 -4.16 -16.52
N TRP A 16 6.52 -3.20 -16.90
CA TRP A 16 6.14 -1.78 -16.98
C TRP A 16 5.08 -1.52 -18.05
N HIS A 17 5.15 -2.19 -19.20
CA HIS A 17 4.11 -2.08 -20.23
C HIS A 17 2.79 -2.74 -19.81
N ALA A 18 2.85 -3.86 -19.08
CA ALA A 18 1.65 -4.49 -18.52
C ALA A 18 0.99 -3.61 -17.46
N LEU A 19 1.79 -2.91 -16.65
CA LEU A 19 1.30 -1.95 -15.67
C LEU A 19 0.68 -0.73 -16.35
N ASP A 20 1.31 -0.19 -17.39
CA ASP A 20 0.83 1.01 -18.10
C ASP A 20 -0.52 0.79 -18.80
N ASP A 21 -0.81 -0.42 -19.28
CA ASP A 21 -2.13 -0.78 -19.82
C ASP A 21 -3.26 -0.66 -18.78
N ILE A 22 -2.92 -0.64 -17.49
CA ILE A 22 -3.86 -0.54 -16.37
C ILE A 22 -3.90 0.87 -15.82
N VAL A 23 -2.74 1.47 -15.55
CA VAL A 23 -2.64 2.76 -14.87
C VAL A 23 -2.71 3.95 -15.82
N PHE A 24 -2.45 3.75 -17.11
CA PHE A 24 -2.42 4.81 -18.13
C PHE A 24 -1.55 5.99 -17.68
N SER A 25 -0.26 5.75 -17.41
CA SER A 25 0.62 6.69 -16.70
C SER A 25 0.66 8.10 -17.29
N GLU A 26 0.70 8.22 -18.62
CA GLU A 26 0.62 9.51 -19.31
C GLU A 26 -0.68 10.28 -19.02
N HIS A 27 -1.81 9.57 -18.98
CA HIS A 27 -3.14 10.16 -18.93
C HIS A 27 -3.60 10.37 -17.48
N ALA A 28 -3.58 9.32 -16.66
CA ALA A 28 -4.02 9.37 -15.27
C ALA A 28 -2.96 9.97 -14.34
N PHE A 29 -1.67 9.84 -14.66
CA PHE A 29 -0.55 10.33 -13.85
C PHE A 29 0.29 11.38 -14.57
N TYR A 30 -0.26 12.08 -15.56
CA TYR A 30 0.31 13.29 -16.18
C TYR A 30 1.64 13.11 -16.92
N SER A 31 2.34 11.99 -16.75
CA SER A 31 3.66 11.78 -17.33
C SER A 31 3.99 10.28 -17.41
N PRO A 32 4.37 9.77 -18.60
CA PRO A 32 4.83 8.39 -18.74
C PRO A 32 6.16 8.13 -18.00
N ARG A 33 6.90 9.21 -17.65
CA ARG A 33 8.20 9.13 -16.97
C ARG A 33 8.16 8.44 -15.61
N ILE A 34 6.99 8.40 -14.98
CA ILE A 34 6.78 7.76 -13.69
C ILE A 34 7.01 6.25 -13.77
N LEU A 35 6.71 5.63 -14.93
CA LEU A 35 6.96 4.20 -15.17
C LEU A 35 8.25 3.94 -15.93
N SER A 36 8.62 4.81 -16.88
CA SER A 36 9.87 4.61 -17.63
C SER A 36 11.13 4.86 -16.79
N LEU A 37 11.03 5.73 -15.78
CA LEU A 37 12.06 5.97 -14.77
C LEU A 37 11.44 5.86 -13.36
N PRO A 38 11.33 4.62 -12.82
CA PRO A 38 10.58 4.34 -11.59
C PRO A 38 11.39 4.64 -10.33
N LEU A 39 11.87 5.89 -10.18
CA LEU A 39 12.71 6.34 -9.05
C LEU A 39 12.07 6.04 -7.70
N GLN A 40 10.75 6.20 -7.59
CA GLN A 40 9.99 5.91 -6.38
C GLN A 40 10.19 4.46 -5.90
N THR A 41 10.31 3.48 -6.81
CA THR A 41 10.54 2.08 -6.45
C THR A 41 11.91 1.89 -5.81
N THR A 42 12.93 2.54 -6.39
CA THR A 42 14.31 2.49 -5.89
C THR A 42 14.43 3.16 -4.52
N ILE A 43 13.81 4.33 -4.36
CA ILE A 43 13.82 5.11 -3.12
C ILE A 43 13.14 4.33 -2.00
N ILE A 44 11.93 3.82 -2.25
CA ILE A 44 11.18 3.04 -1.26
C ILE A 44 12.00 1.82 -0.82
N ARG A 45 12.61 1.07 -1.74
CA ARG A 45 13.45 -0.09 -1.39
C ARG A 45 14.63 0.30 -0.50
N ARG A 46 15.28 1.42 -0.81
CA ARG A 46 16.50 1.86 -0.12
C ARG A 46 16.24 2.48 1.25
N HIS A 47 15.28 3.40 1.33
CA HIS A 47 15.10 4.24 2.52
C HIS A 47 14.04 3.71 3.48
N LEU A 48 12.91 3.22 2.94
CA LEU A 48 11.77 2.84 3.76
C LEU A 48 12.05 1.59 4.60
N THR A 49 12.73 0.60 4.03
CA THR A 49 13.09 -0.66 4.71
C THR A 49 13.96 -0.43 5.94
N SER A 50 14.83 0.60 5.93
CA SER A 50 15.77 0.91 7.02
C SER A 50 15.32 2.06 7.93
N GLY A 51 14.25 2.77 7.55
CA GLY A 51 13.84 4.04 8.18
C GLY A 51 12.62 3.96 9.08
N ILE A 52 11.84 2.88 8.99
CA ILE A 52 10.51 2.80 9.62
C ILE A 52 10.49 3.03 11.14
N GLN A 53 11.58 2.64 11.83
CA GLN A 53 11.71 2.84 13.28
C GLN A 53 11.65 4.31 13.67
N ARG A 54 12.10 5.22 12.80
CA ARG A 54 12.20 6.66 13.08
C ARG A 54 10.85 7.35 13.04
N PHE A 55 9.96 6.89 12.15
CA PHE A 55 8.62 7.44 12.00
C PHE A 55 7.61 6.85 12.98
N LEU A 56 7.99 5.77 13.67
CA LEU A 56 7.06 4.97 14.45
C LEU A 56 6.36 5.77 15.56
N PRO A 57 7.04 6.61 16.36
CA PRO A 57 6.36 7.42 17.38
C PRO A 57 5.30 8.35 16.78
N ASP A 58 5.70 9.17 15.80
CA ASP A 58 4.78 10.09 15.11
C ASP A 58 3.64 9.34 14.41
N ALA A 59 3.91 8.18 13.80
CA ALA A 59 2.90 7.38 13.13
C ALA A 59 1.89 6.77 14.12
N VAL A 60 2.32 6.37 15.31
CA VAL A 60 1.45 5.85 16.37
C VAL A 60 0.58 6.96 16.96
N ASP A 61 1.15 8.13 17.20
CA ASP A 61 0.38 9.28 17.68
C ASP A 61 -0.66 9.71 16.64
N GLN A 62 -0.25 9.80 15.37
CA GLN A 62 -1.16 10.12 14.28
C GLN A 62 -2.24 9.06 14.08
N LEU A 63 -1.90 7.78 14.23
CA LEU A 63 -2.85 6.66 14.22
C LEU A 63 -3.92 6.83 15.30
N ARG A 64 -3.51 7.06 16.55
CA ARG A 64 -4.42 7.22 17.70
C ARG A 64 -5.33 8.43 17.53
N ASN A 65 -4.77 9.56 17.12
CA ASN A 65 -5.51 10.80 16.87
C ASN A 65 -6.54 10.62 15.75
N THR A 66 -6.15 9.96 14.66
CA THR A 66 -7.04 9.73 13.53
C THR A 66 -8.15 8.74 13.89
N LEU A 67 -7.85 7.65 14.61
CA LEU A 67 -8.87 6.72 15.09
C LEU A 67 -9.89 7.42 16.00
N ASP A 68 -9.42 8.20 16.99
CA ASP A 68 -10.30 8.95 17.90
C ASP A 68 -11.22 9.92 17.15
N ARG A 69 -10.68 10.61 16.12
CA ARG A 69 -11.47 11.53 15.29
C ARG A 69 -12.49 10.81 14.43
N GLU A 70 -12.06 9.81 13.65
CA GLU A 70 -12.91 9.13 12.67
C GLU A 70 -14.03 8.34 13.35
N TRP A 71 -13.72 7.74 14.51
CA TRP A 71 -14.66 6.87 15.20
C TRP A 71 -15.54 7.62 16.18
N LYS A 72 -15.27 8.91 16.40
CA LYS A 72 -16.08 9.86 17.21
C LYS A 72 -16.37 9.38 18.63
N SER A 73 -15.78 8.28 19.05
CA SER A 73 -15.69 7.83 20.42
C SER A 73 -14.57 8.65 21.06
N GLY A 74 -14.92 9.84 21.54
CA GLY A 74 -14.03 10.65 22.36
C GLY A 74 -13.71 9.95 23.68
N THR A 75 -13.72 10.69 24.78
CA THR A 75 -13.64 10.14 26.14
C THR A 75 -14.92 9.42 26.60
N THR A 76 -15.93 9.27 25.73
CA THR A 76 -17.23 8.69 26.07
C THR A 76 -17.30 7.21 25.68
N LYS A 77 -17.88 6.37 26.55
CA LYS A 77 -18.14 4.94 26.31
C LYS A 77 -19.36 4.69 25.41
N GLU A 78 -19.80 5.69 24.66
CA GLU A 78 -21.00 5.61 23.82
C GLU A 78 -20.67 4.89 22.51
N TRP A 79 -21.62 4.07 22.06
CA TRP A 79 -21.51 3.39 20.77
C TRP A 79 -21.73 4.39 19.63
N ALA A 80 -20.78 4.46 18.70
CA ALA A 80 -20.84 5.28 17.50
C ALA A 80 -20.89 4.41 16.24
N SER A 81 -21.77 4.74 15.30
CA SER A 81 -21.81 4.09 13.98
C SER A 81 -20.81 4.74 13.02
N VAL A 82 -19.95 3.94 12.41
CA VAL A 82 -18.85 4.41 11.55
C VAL A 82 -18.85 3.68 10.22
N ASN A 83 -18.59 4.41 9.12
CA ASN A 83 -18.28 3.78 7.84
C ASN A 83 -16.87 3.18 7.92
N LEU A 84 -16.77 1.85 7.89
CA LEU A 84 -15.52 1.15 8.15
C LEU A 84 -14.49 1.44 7.05
N PHE A 85 -14.86 1.32 5.78
CA PHE A 85 -13.90 1.48 4.69
C PHE A 85 -13.32 2.90 4.62
N GLY A 86 -14.16 3.92 4.76
CA GLY A 86 -13.76 5.33 4.71
C GLY A 86 -12.94 5.75 5.93
N SER A 87 -13.32 5.31 7.13
CA SER A 87 -12.54 5.63 8.34
C SER A 87 -11.15 4.97 8.32
N LEU A 88 -11.07 3.69 7.93
CA LEU A 88 -9.79 3.00 7.77
C LEU A 88 -8.93 3.63 6.67
N LEU A 89 -9.53 4.11 5.58
CA LEU A 89 -8.80 4.81 4.51
C LEU A 89 -8.13 6.07 5.06
N ASN A 90 -8.86 6.85 5.86
CA ASN A 90 -8.32 8.04 6.50
C ASN A 90 -7.18 7.69 7.47
N VAL A 91 -7.33 6.63 8.28
CA VAL A 91 -6.27 6.15 9.19
C VAL A 91 -5.00 5.77 8.43
N VAL A 92 -5.12 4.92 7.40
CA VAL A 92 -3.98 4.49 6.58
C VAL A 92 -3.31 5.67 5.88
N ASN A 93 -4.10 6.58 5.30
CA ASN A 93 -3.55 7.74 4.60
C ASN A 93 -2.74 8.65 5.54
N ASN A 94 -3.25 8.93 6.74
CA ASN A 94 -2.57 9.75 7.74
C ASN A 94 -1.24 9.12 8.18
N MET A 95 -1.21 7.81 8.45
CA MET A 95 0.03 7.10 8.79
C MET A 95 1.06 7.14 7.66
N VAL A 96 0.62 6.93 6.41
CA VAL A 96 1.50 7.04 5.23
C VAL A 96 2.02 8.46 5.05
N SER A 97 1.19 9.48 5.34
CA SER A 97 1.60 10.88 5.24
C SER A 97 2.74 11.25 6.20
N VAL A 98 2.77 10.71 7.41
CA VAL A 98 3.88 10.94 8.36
C VAL A 98 5.22 10.57 7.71
N VAL A 99 5.26 9.43 7.02
CA VAL A 99 6.45 8.93 6.33
C VAL A 99 6.77 9.75 5.07
N PHE A 100 5.74 10.24 4.38
CA PHE A 100 5.91 10.81 3.05
C PHE A 100 6.23 12.30 3.06
N VAL A 101 5.59 13.06 3.95
CA VAL A 101 5.62 14.52 3.98
C VAL A 101 5.88 15.09 5.38
N GLY A 102 6.14 14.22 6.36
CA GLY A 102 6.37 14.61 7.75
C GLY A 102 5.07 14.91 8.51
N ASN A 103 5.21 15.12 9.83
CA ASN A 103 4.08 15.23 10.75
C ASN A 103 3.21 16.48 10.52
N GLU A 104 3.82 17.61 10.14
CA GLU A 104 3.12 18.88 9.93
C GLU A 104 2.05 18.78 8.84
N LEU A 105 2.43 18.30 7.65
CA LEU A 105 1.47 18.08 6.55
C LEU A 105 0.60 16.85 6.76
N ALA A 106 1.08 15.84 7.49
CA ALA A 106 0.24 14.69 7.85
C ALA A 106 -0.97 15.13 8.70
N SER A 107 -0.78 16.14 9.54
CA SER A 107 -1.83 16.70 10.40
C SER A 107 -2.75 17.72 9.72
N ASP A 108 -2.41 18.21 8.52
CA ASP A 108 -3.25 19.16 7.76
C ASP A 108 -4.46 18.45 7.12
N GLU A 109 -5.65 18.65 7.68
CA GLU A 109 -6.88 18.01 7.22
C GLU A 109 -7.28 18.37 5.78
N GLU A 110 -6.97 19.59 5.33
CA GLU A 110 -7.25 20.03 3.95
C GLU A 110 -6.33 19.28 2.98
N PHE A 111 -5.06 19.09 3.36
CA PHE A 111 -4.11 18.29 2.61
C PHE A 111 -4.55 16.82 2.55
N GLN A 112 -4.88 16.22 3.70
CA GLN A 112 -5.36 14.83 3.80
C GLN A 112 -6.62 14.59 2.95
N THR A 113 -7.59 15.51 3.03
CA THR A 113 -8.81 15.44 2.23
C THR A 113 -8.50 15.54 0.74
N SER A 114 -7.62 16.45 0.36
CA SER A 114 -7.25 16.69 -1.04
C SER A 114 -6.50 15.49 -1.64
N ILE A 115 -5.59 14.86 -0.91
CA ILE A 115 -4.84 13.70 -1.41
C ILE A 115 -5.74 12.45 -1.52
N ASN A 116 -6.65 12.23 -0.56
CA ASN A 116 -7.62 11.14 -0.61
C ASN A 116 -8.56 11.31 -1.80
N LYS A 117 -9.14 12.50 -1.97
CA LYS A 117 -10.02 12.80 -3.10
C LYS A 117 -9.28 12.72 -4.43
N HIS A 118 -8.05 13.19 -4.52
CA HIS A 118 -7.23 13.01 -5.72
C HIS A 118 -7.08 11.51 -6.06
N THR A 119 -6.72 10.68 -5.07
CA THR A 119 -6.53 9.24 -5.25
C THR A 119 -7.81 8.54 -5.71
N GLU A 120 -8.96 8.85 -5.12
CA GLU A 120 -10.28 8.37 -5.57
C GLU A 120 -10.55 8.73 -7.04
N GLN A 121 -10.27 9.99 -7.42
CA GLN A 121 -10.51 10.46 -8.80
C GLN A 121 -9.53 9.84 -9.80
N VAL A 122 -8.32 9.45 -9.40
CA VAL A 122 -7.40 8.67 -10.22
C VAL A 122 -8.00 7.30 -10.54
N PHE A 123 -8.56 6.59 -9.55
CA PHE A 123 -9.22 5.30 -9.78
C PHE A 123 -10.40 5.42 -10.76
N LEU A 124 -11.21 6.47 -10.60
CA LEU A 124 -12.31 6.76 -11.52
C LEU A 124 -11.79 7.05 -12.94
N THR A 125 -10.77 7.90 -13.06
CA THR A 125 -10.14 8.25 -14.34
C THR A 125 -9.59 7.00 -15.03
N MET A 126 -8.84 6.15 -14.32
CA MET A 126 -8.34 4.88 -14.85
C MET A 126 -9.48 3.96 -15.31
N SER A 127 -10.57 3.88 -14.55
CA SER A 127 -11.71 3.03 -14.88
C SER A 127 -12.42 3.50 -16.13
N VAL A 128 -12.61 4.81 -16.31
CA VAL A 128 -13.21 5.39 -17.52
C VAL A 128 -12.27 5.24 -18.73
N LEU A 129 -10.97 5.45 -18.56
CA LEU A 129 -9.98 5.35 -19.64
C LEU A 129 -9.86 3.95 -20.26
N LYS A 130 -10.31 2.90 -19.56
CA LYS A 130 -10.41 1.54 -20.14
C LYS A 130 -11.40 1.48 -21.30
N PHE A 131 -12.46 2.26 -21.25
CA PHE A 131 -13.52 2.30 -22.27
C PHE A 131 -13.27 3.33 -23.36
N VAL A 132 -12.26 4.19 -23.20
CA VAL A 132 -11.90 5.22 -24.19
C VAL A 132 -10.94 4.63 -25.22
N PRO A 133 -11.27 4.68 -26.54
CA PRO A 133 -10.37 4.24 -27.59
C PRO A 133 -9.03 4.98 -27.55
N ARG A 134 -7.91 4.28 -27.80
CA ARG A 134 -6.53 4.83 -27.66
C ARG A 134 -6.35 6.20 -28.33
N LYS A 135 -6.86 6.38 -29.56
CA LYS A 135 -6.73 7.62 -30.34
C LYS A 135 -7.50 8.82 -29.75
N LEU A 136 -8.51 8.57 -28.91
CA LEU A 136 -9.34 9.60 -28.28
C LEU A 136 -8.89 9.95 -26.85
N LYS A 137 -7.98 9.16 -26.27
CA LYS A 137 -7.57 9.34 -24.87
C LYS A 137 -6.98 10.72 -24.62
N SER A 138 -6.05 11.17 -25.44
CA SER A 138 -5.41 12.49 -25.26
C SER A 138 -6.42 13.65 -25.38
N LEU A 139 -7.47 13.50 -26.18
CA LEU A 139 -8.51 14.52 -26.35
C LEU A 139 -9.51 14.53 -25.18
N LEU A 140 -9.95 13.37 -24.73
CA LEU A 140 -10.99 13.25 -23.70
C LEU A 140 -10.44 13.26 -22.27
N CYS A 141 -9.18 12.89 -22.08
CA CYS A 141 -8.57 12.79 -20.75
C CYS A 141 -8.65 14.09 -19.93
N PRO A 142 -8.39 15.29 -20.48
CA PRO A 142 -8.54 16.54 -19.70
C PRO A 142 -9.96 16.75 -19.15
N ILE A 143 -10.98 16.29 -19.87
CA ILE A 143 -12.38 16.38 -19.44
C ILE A 143 -12.65 15.34 -18.35
N ILE A 144 -12.24 14.09 -18.56
CA ILE A 144 -12.40 12.98 -17.61
C ILE A 144 -11.70 13.32 -16.28
N ARG A 145 -10.51 13.89 -16.37
CA ARG A 145 -9.62 14.18 -15.24
C ARG A 145 -9.91 15.52 -14.57
N ARG A 146 -10.94 16.27 -14.99
CA ARG A 146 -11.23 17.62 -14.46
C ARG A 146 -11.33 17.67 -12.94
N SER A 147 -11.99 16.67 -12.34
CA SER A 147 -12.15 16.55 -10.89
C SER A 147 -10.81 16.21 -10.21
N GLN A 148 -10.05 15.27 -10.78
CA GLN A 148 -8.70 14.96 -10.31
C GLN A 148 -7.77 16.18 -10.38
N ASP A 149 -7.82 16.97 -11.45
CA ASP A 149 -7.02 18.19 -11.64
C ASP A 149 -7.37 19.28 -10.63
N LYS A 150 -8.63 19.35 -10.17
CA LYS A 150 -9.02 20.22 -9.06
C LYS A 150 -8.26 19.83 -7.79
N TYR A 151 -8.33 18.57 -7.37
CA TYR A 151 -7.69 18.13 -6.13
C TYR A 151 -6.16 18.15 -6.21
N ARG A 152 -5.59 17.89 -7.39
CA ARG A 152 -4.16 18.08 -7.64
C ARG A 152 -3.73 19.51 -7.34
N LYS A 153 -4.49 20.52 -7.79
CA LYS A 153 -4.16 21.94 -7.52
C LYS A 153 -4.19 22.25 -6.02
N GLU A 154 -5.12 21.69 -5.27
CA GLU A 154 -5.17 21.87 -3.81
C GLU A 154 -3.94 21.25 -3.12
N VAL A 155 -3.52 20.06 -3.54
CA VAL A 155 -2.27 19.44 -3.08
C VAL A 155 -1.05 20.28 -3.47
N GLU A 156 -1.00 20.80 -4.70
CA GLU A 156 0.09 21.64 -5.19
C GLU A 156 0.24 22.93 -4.38
N LYS A 157 -0.85 23.55 -3.91
CA LYS A 157 -0.78 24.75 -3.06
C LYS A 157 0.03 24.53 -1.78
N LYS A 158 -0.02 23.32 -1.21
CA LYS A 158 0.67 22.95 0.02
C LYS A 158 2.09 22.41 -0.24
N LEU A 159 2.26 21.59 -1.28
CA LEU A 159 3.55 20.95 -1.58
C LEU A 159 4.53 21.86 -2.32
N LEU A 160 4.08 22.71 -3.24
CA LEU A 160 5.00 23.51 -4.07
C LEU A 160 5.89 24.47 -3.25
N PRO A 161 5.39 25.15 -2.21
CA PRO A 161 6.24 25.98 -1.35
C PRO A 161 7.38 25.18 -0.72
N ILE A 162 7.05 24.03 -0.12
CA ILE A 162 8.01 23.13 0.56
C ILE A 162 9.01 22.55 -0.44
N ILE A 163 8.54 22.13 -1.62
CA ILE A 163 9.42 21.64 -2.69
C ILE A 163 10.37 22.74 -3.15
N THR A 164 9.87 23.96 -3.34
CA THR A 164 10.67 25.10 -3.80
C THR A 164 11.75 25.47 -2.78
N GLU A 165 11.40 25.51 -1.50
CA GLU A 165 12.33 25.71 -0.39
C GLU A 165 13.44 24.64 -0.41
N ARG A 166 13.08 23.36 -0.40
CA ARG A 166 14.04 22.25 -0.42
C ARG A 166 14.94 22.24 -1.67
N LEU A 167 14.43 22.68 -2.81
CA LEU A 167 15.22 22.83 -4.05
C LEU A 167 16.19 24.01 -3.97
N ASN A 168 15.83 25.10 -3.29
CA ASN A 168 16.72 26.23 -3.05
C ASN A 168 17.87 25.83 -2.11
N ASP A 169 17.56 25.13 -1.01
CA ASP A 169 18.58 24.58 -0.10
C ASP A 169 19.60 23.73 -0.86
N LEU A 170 19.15 22.88 -1.78
CA LEU A 170 20.04 22.04 -2.60
C LEU A 170 20.97 22.82 -3.52
N LYS A 171 20.58 24.03 -3.96
CA LYS A 171 21.42 24.90 -4.78
C LYS A 171 22.46 25.60 -3.91
N GLU A 172 22.08 26.04 -2.73
CA GLU A 172 22.96 26.70 -1.76
C GLU A 172 24.03 25.73 -1.21
N LEU A 173 23.67 24.46 -0.99
CA LEU A 173 24.58 23.41 -0.50
C LEU A 173 25.67 22.98 -1.49
N LYS A 174 25.60 23.39 -2.76
CA LYS A 174 26.73 23.20 -3.70
C LYS A 174 27.86 24.22 -3.48
N GLY A 175 27.65 25.20 -2.60
CA GLY A 175 28.62 26.26 -2.27
C GLY A 175 29.54 25.98 -1.09
N GLU A 176 29.11 25.26 -0.06
CA GLU A 176 29.90 25.06 1.18
C GLU A 176 29.49 23.78 1.94
N ASP A 177 30.47 23.16 2.62
CA ASP A 177 30.30 21.99 3.49
C ASP A 177 29.28 22.26 4.61
N SER A 178 28.04 21.79 4.42
CA SER A 178 26.99 21.79 5.46
C SER A 178 26.59 20.34 5.75
N LYS A 179 27.43 19.68 6.55
CA LYS A 179 27.08 18.46 7.28
C LYS A 179 26.50 18.81 8.66
N THR A 180 25.38 19.54 8.75
CA THR A 180 24.57 19.66 9.99
C THR A 180 23.42 20.64 9.78
N GLN A 181 22.40 20.24 9.03
CA GLN A 181 21.06 20.80 9.23
C GLN A 181 20.13 19.63 9.47
N ASP A 182 19.30 19.76 10.51
CA ASP A 182 18.27 18.81 10.92
C ASP A 182 17.17 18.79 9.85
N LYS A 183 17.48 18.12 8.73
CA LYS A 183 16.62 18.11 7.55
C LYS A 183 15.54 17.04 7.73
N PRO A 184 14.29 17.32 7.31
CA PRO A 184 13.23 16.33 7.33
C PRO A 184 13.65 15.07 6.57
N ASP A 185 13.72 13.94 7.27
CA ASP A 185 14.01 12.64 6.69
C ASP A 185 12.70 12.01 6.22
N ASP A 186 12.17 12.42 5.06
CA ASP A 186 10.89 11.95 4.53
C ASP A 186 10.99 11.54 3.04
N LEU A 187 9.93 10.94 2.48
CA LEU A 187 9.90 10.54 1.07
C LEU A 187 10.16 11.71 0.13
N LEU A 188 9.61 12.89 0.42
CA LEU A 188 9.79 14.08 -0.41
C LEU A 188 11.27 14.45 -0.51
N ARG A 189 12.01 14.40 0.60
CA ARG A 189 13.46 14.63 0.60
C ARG A 189 14.19 13.55 -0.20
N TRP A 190 13.86 12.28 0.01
CA TRP A 190 14.51 11.18 -0.70
C TRP A 190 14.28 11.23 -2.20
N LEU A 191 13.09 11.66 -2.65
CA LEU A 191 12.78 11.91 -4.05
C LEU A 191 13.71 12.98 -4.64
N ILE A 192 13.75 14.14 -4.00
CA ILE A 192 14.55 15.26 -4.50
C ILE A 192 16.05 14.89 -4.52
N ASP A 193 16.57 14.27 -3.46
CA ASP A 193 17.98 13.86 -3.40
C ASP A 193 18.32 12.79 -4.46
N CYS A 194 17.44 11.81 -4.66
CA CYS A 194 17.60 10.80 -5.71
C CYS A 194 17.60 11.44 -7.10
N GLN A 195 16.67 12.37 -7.36
CA GLN A 195 16.57 13.07 -8.64
C GLN A 195 17.79 13.98 -8.87
N ALA A 196 18.28 14.67 -7.84
CA ALA A 196 19.48 15.49 -7.90
C ALA A 196 20.75 14.67 -8.19
N SER A 197 20.78 13.39 -7.79
CA SER A 197 21.89 12.46 -8.01
C SER A 197 21.94 11.86 -9.43
N LEU A 198 20.95 12.13 -10.28
CA LEU A 198 20.93 11.65 -11.66
C LEU A 198 22.15 12.17 -12.44
N LYS A 199 22.77 11.26 -13.20
CA LYS A 199 24.03 11.51 -13.91
C LYS A 199 23.86 12.41 -15.13
N ASP A 200 22.77 12.23 -15.87
CA ASP A 200 22.46 13.04 -17.04
C ASP A 200 21.91 14.41 -16.59
N PRO A 201 22.59 15.53 -16.90
CA PRO A 201 22.12 16.86 -16.53
C PRO A 201 20.77 17.23 -17.13
N ALA A 202 20.46 16.78 -18.35
CA ALA A 202 19.19 17.07 -19.01
C ALA A 202 18.04 16.32 -18.35
N GLU A 203 18.24 15.03 -18.06
CA GLU A 203 17.27 14.23 -17.31
C GLU A 203 17.05 14.79 -15.90
N ARG A 204 18.12 15.14 -15.20
CA ARG A 204 18.06 15.76 -13.87
C ARG A 204 17.24 17.06 -13.87
N ALA A 205 17.42 17.92 -14.89
CA ALA A 205 16.68 19.17 -14.98
C ALA A 205 15.17 18.93 -15.07
N VAL A 206 14.74 17.97 -15.91
CA VAL A 206 13.33 17.58 -16.04
C VAL A 206 12.81 16.97 -14.74
N GLU A 207 13.58 16.08 -14.11
CA GLU A 207 13.15 15.39 -12.89
C GLU A 207 13.03 16.32 -11.68
N LEU A 208 13.83 17.39 -11.61
CA LEU A 208 13.75 18.39 -10.55
C LEU A 208 12.66 19.47 -10.78
N GLU A 209 11.88 19.39 -11.85
CA GLU A 209 10.72 20.26 -12.05
C GLU A 209 9.70 20.05 -10.91
N PRO A 210 9.30 21.11 -10.17
CA PRO A 210 8.42 20.99 -9.01
C PRO A 210 7.11 20.23 -9.30
N SER A 211 6.53 20.46 -10.48
CA SER A 211 5.29 19.78 -10.90
C SER A 211 5.47 18.27 -11.12
N LEU A 212 6.66 17.81 -11.54
CA LEU A 212 6.96 16.39 -11.70
C LEU A 212 7.24 15.73 -10.35
N ILE A 213 7.91 16.43 -9.43
CA ILE A 213 8.08 15.98 -8.03
C ILE A 213 6.72 15.76 -7.38
N VAL A 214 5.78 16.73 -7.48
CA VAL A 214 4.40 16.55 -6.99
C VAL A 214 3.76 15.33 -7.62
N THR A 215 3.92 15.14 -8.93
CA THR A 215 3.34 13.99 -9.63
C THR A 215 3.89 12.65 -9.08
N ARG A 216 5.19 12.58 -8.75
CA ARG A 216 5.80 11.40 -8.11
C ARG A 216 5.31 11.18 -6.69
N VAL A 217 5.06 12.24 -5.93
CA VAL A 217 4.43 12.16 -4.59
C VAL A 217 3.00 11.61 -4.72
N LEU A 218 2.18 12.17 -5.61
CA LEU A 218 0.80 11.71 -5.87
C LEU A 218 0.75 10.24 -6.29
N MET A 219 1.65 9.81 -7.17
CA MET A 219 1.78 8.40 -7.54
C MET A 219 2.15 7.53 -6.33
N SER A 220 3.05 8.00 -5.48
CA SER A 220 3.49 7.26 -4.28
C SER A 220 2.32 7.06 -3.30
N TYR A 221 1.48 8.08 -3.10
CA TYR A 221 0.24 7.96 -2.32
C TYR A 221 -0.72 6.93 -2.93
N PHE A 222 -0.98 7.04 -4.23
CA PHE A 222 -1.87 6.12 -4.95
C PHE A 222 -1.49 4.65 -4.75
N VAL A 223 -0.20 4.31 -4.86
CA VAL A 223 0.26 2.91 -4.71
C VAL A 223 0.35 2.44 -3.26
N SER A 224 0.41 3.35 -2.29
CA SER A 224 0.71 3.00 -0.89
C SER A 224 -0.52 2.93 0.00
N VAL A 225 -1.59 3.65 -0.32
CA VAL A 225 -2.74 3.80 0.58
C VAL A 225 -3.86 2.81 0.27
N PHE A 226 -4.29 2.71 -0.99
CA PHE A 226 -5.51 1.99 -1.34
C PHE A 226 -5.44 0.49 -1.03
N LEU A 227 -4.38 -0.20 -1.48
CA LEU A 227 -4.26 -1.65 -1.26
C LEU A 227 -4.07 -2.01 0.22
N VAL A 228 -3.37 -1.17 0.98
CA VAL A 228 -3.24 -1.33 2.43
C VAL A 228 -4.60 -1.19 3.11
N ASN A 229 -5.40 -0.19 2.69
CA ASN A 229 -6.77 -0.04 3.19
C ASN A 229 -7.66 -1.24 2.83
N VAL A 230 -7.56 -1.78 1.61
CA VAL A 230 -8.29 -3.00 1.21
C VAL A 230 -7.89 -4.19 2.09
N ALA A 231 -6.59 -4.41 2.31
CA ALA A 231 -6.10 -5.48 3.17
C ALA A 231 -6.60 -5.33 4.62
N LEU A 232 -6.55 -4.12 5.17
CA LEU A 232 -7.04 -3.80 6.51
C LEU A 232 -8.56 -4.00 6.62
N PHE A 233 -9.31 -3.47 5.65
CA PHE A 233 -10.76 -3.65 5.58
C PHE A 233 -11.16 -5.13 5.53
N ASN A 234 -10.46 -5.93 4.72
CA ASN A 234 -10.70 -7.37 4.62
C ASN A 234 -10.37 -8.09 5.94
N ALA A 235 -9.30 -7.67 6.62
CA ALA A 235 -8.87 -8.20 7.91
C ALA A 235 -9.91 -7.94 9.00
N VAL A 236 -10.47 -6.74 9.03
CA VAL A 236 -11.54 -6.39 9.98
C VAL A 236 -12.85 -7.10 9.62
N SER A 237 -13.22 -7.09 8.34
CA SER A 237 -14.46 -7.70 7.85
C SER A 237 -14.50 -9.21 8.06
N ILE A 238 -13.37 -9.92 7.94
CA ILE A 238 -13.37 -11.37 8.18
C ILE A 238 -13.64 -11.72 9.65
N MET A 239 -13.20 -10.89 10.61
CA MET A 239 -13.57 -11.07 12.02
C MET A 239 -15.08 -10.89 12.24
N GLY A 240 -15.73 -9.98 11.50
CA GLY A 240 -17.18 -9.84 11.52
C GLY A 240 -17.93 -11.00 10.85
N ARG A 241 -17.30 -11.71 9.92
CA ARG A 241 -17.86 -12.90 9.28
C ARG A 241 -17.70 -14.17 10.11
N LEU A 242 -16.70 -14.20 11.00
CA LEU A 242 -16.31 -15.31 11.87
C LEU A 242 -16.25 -14.87 13.34
N PRO A 243 -17.34 -14.32 13.92
CA PRO A 243 -17.34 -13.81 15.29
C PRO A 243 -17.00 -14.89 16.34
N GLU A 244 -17.30 -16.16 16.06
CA GLU A 244 -17.03 -17.31 16.94
C GLU A 244 -15.53 -17.60 17.15
N ALA A 245 -14.67 -17.12 16.26
CA ALA A 245 -13.22 -17.35 16.34
C ALA A 245 -12.49 -16.33 17.25
N ASP A 246 -13.18 -15.26 17.67
CA ASP A 246 -12.69 -14.21 18.57
C ASP A 246 -11.23 -13.73 18.33
N TYR A 247 -10.94 -13.39 17.06
CA TYR A 247 -9.63 -12.87 16.68
C TYR A 247 -9.32 -11.50 17.30
N TRP A 248 -10.33 -10.72 17.68
CA TRP A 248 -10.14 -9.45 18.39
C TRP A 248 -9.45 -9.66 19.74
N SER A 249 -9.94 -10.60 20.56
CA SER A 249 -9.26 -10.94 21.82
C SER A 249 -7.87 -11.50 21.57
N THR A 250 -7.69 -12.36 20.57
CA THR A 250 -6.37 -12.93 20.23
C THR A 250 -5.31 -11.86 19.93
N ILE A 251 -5.67 -10.85 19.13
CA ILE A 251 -4.77 -9.73 18.78
C ILE A 251 -4.57 -8.79 19.98
N ARG A 252 -5.64 -8.53 20.73
CA ARG A 252 -5.58 -7.67 21.92
C ARG A 252 -4.67 -8.25 22.99
N ASP A 253 -4.81 -9.53 23.31
CA ASP A 253 -4.03 -10.21 24.34
C ASP A 253 -2.54 -10.31 23.93
N GLU A 254 -2.27 -10.49 22.62
CA GLU A 254 -0.92 -10.40 22.08
C GLU A 254 -0.33 -8.99 22.25
N ALA A 255 -1.09 -7.96 21.89
CA ALA A 255 -0.64 -6.58 21.98
C ALA A 255 -0.41 -6.14 23.43
N HIS A 256 -1.32 -6.51 24.36
CA HIS A 256 -1.12 -6.28 25.79
C HIS A 256 0.14 -6.97 26.29
N GLY A 257 0.33 -8.26 26.01
CA GLY A 257 1.50 -8.99 26.50
C GLY A 257 2.85 -8.47 25.97
N ILE A 258 2.86 -7.79 24.82
CA ILE A 258 4.07 -7.15 24.24
C ILE A 258 4.31 -5.75 24.83
N LEU A 259 3.25 -5.07 25.24
CA LEU A 259 3.30 -3.71 25.79
C LEU A 259 3.38 -3.70 27.32
N ASP A 260 3.06 -4.81 27.99
CA ASP A 260 3.11 -4.95 29.45
C ASP A 260 4.53 -4.65 29.96
N ASP A 261 4.62 -3.95 31.09
CA ASP A 261 5.85 -3.57 31.80
C ASP A 261 6.80 -2.53 31.16
N ASP A 262 6.40 -1.77 30.12
CA ASP A 262 7.33 -0.86 29.43
C ASP A 262 6.83 0.59 29.22
N GLN A 263 7.71 1.57 29.52
CA GLN A 263 7.45 3.00 29.28
C GLN A 263 7.62 3.41 27.81
N ASP A 264 8.35 2.63 27.00
CA ASP A 264 8.76 3.04 25.66
C ASP A 264 7.66 2.86 24.59
N GLY A 265 6.48 2.35 24.96
CA GLY A 265 5.35 2.18 24.03
C GLY A 265 5.68 1.26 22.84
N TRP A 266 5.24 1.62 21.63
CA TRP A 266 5.53 0.85 20.42
C TRP A 266 6.94 1.10 19.90
N THR A 267 7.74 0.04 19.84
CA THR A 267 9.03 0.03 19.12
C THR A 267 8.95 -0.93 17.94
N LYS A 268 9.86 -0.79 16.97
CA LYS A 268 9.88 -1.70 15.81
C LYS A 268 10.05 -3.17 16.21
N ALA A 269 10.88 -3.44 17.22
CA ALA A 269 11.08 -4.79 17.74
C ALA A 269 9.78 -5.37 18.31
N LYS A 270 8.98 -4.56 19.01
CA LYS A 270 7.66 -4.95 19.50
C LYS A 270 6.68 -5.21 18.36
N VAL A 271 6.66 -4.35 17.34
CA VAL A 271 5.83 -4.57 16.15
C VAL A 271 6.22 -5.88 15.47
N ASP A 272 7.52 -6.18 15.33
CA ASP A 272 8.02 -7.44 14.76
C ASP A 272 7.60 -8.69 15.55
N ASN A 273 7.28 -8.54 16.84
CA ASN A 273 6.85 -9.64 17.71
C ASN A 273 5.33 -9.90 17.72
N LEU A 274 4.53 -9.10 17.01
CA LEU A 274 3.08 -9.35 16.82
C LEU A 274 2.84 -10.52 15.83
N TRP A 275 3.23 -11.75 16.19
CA TRP A 275 3.24 -12.91 15.30
C TRP A 275 1.85 -13.47 14.99
N LYS A 276 0.92 -13.46 15.95
CA LYS A 276 -0.49 -13.84 15.77
C LYS A 276 -1.19 -12.85 14.85
N THR A 277 -1.01 -11.55 15.10
CA THR A 277 -1.53 -10.48 14.24
C THR A 277 -0.96 -10.59 12.83
N GLU A 278 0.33 -10.83 12.69
CA GLU A 278 0.99 -11.01 11.38
C GLU A 278 0.45 -12.24 10.63
N SER A 279 0.31 -13.37 11.33
CA SER A 279 -0.29 -14.58 10.76
C SER A 279 -1.71 -14.32 10.28
N PHE A 280 -2.52 -13.60 11.08
CA PHE A 280 -3.90 -13.28 10.77
C PHE A 280 -4.02 -12.39 9.52
N VAL A 281 -3.18 -11.35 9.42
CA VAL A 281 -3.14 -10.49 8.23
C VAL A 281 -2.72 -11.29 7.00
N LYS A 282 -1.67 -12.12 7.12
CA LYS A 282 -1.18 -12.92 6.01
C LYS A 282 -2.22 -13.93 5.52
N GLU A 283 -2.93 -14.58 6.45
CA GLU A 283 -4.03 -15.48 6.12
C GLU A 283 -5.18 -14.74 5.46
N THR A 284 -5.54 -13.55 5.94
CA THR A 284 -6.58 -12.72 5.31
C THR A 284 -6.22 -12.42 3.86
N MET A 285 -4.98 -12.00 3.60
CA MET A 285 -4.50 -11.70 2.26
C MET A 285 -4.45 -12.95 1.37
N ARG A 286 -4.15 -14.14 1.91
CA ARG A 286 -4.27 -15.40 1.17
C ARG A 286 -5.73 -15.74 0.85
N PHE A 287 -6.56 -15.81 1.89
CA PHE A 287 -7.91 -16.37 1.82
C PHE A 287 -8.86 -15.49 1.03
N VAL A 288 -8.87 -14.18 1.32
CA VAL A 288 -9.73 -13.23 0.61
C VAL A 288 -9.10 -12.84 -0.73
N GLY A 289 -7.80 -12.50 -0.72
CA GLY A 289 -7.09 -11.94 -1.86
C GLY A 289 -7.60 -10.57 -2.30
N ASP A 290 -6.98 -10.03 -3.33
CA ASP A 290 -7.29 -8.73 -3.94
C ASP A 290 -7.43 -8.82 -5.48
N ALA A 291 -6.98 -9.92 -6.08
CA ALA A 291 -6.89 -10.09 -7.52
C ALA A 291 -7.00 -11.55 -7.98
N CYS A 292 -7.61 -11.77 -9.16
CA CYS A 292 -7.62 -13.08 -9.83
C CYS A 292 -6.22 -13.48 -10.32
N PHE A 293 -5.54 -12.54 -10.98
CA PHE A 293 -4.22 -12.71 -11.57
C PHE A 293 -3.24 -11.65 -11.06
N GLU A 294 -2.04 -12.12 -10.71
CA GLU A 294 -0.91 -11.33 -10.27
C GLU A 294 0.29 -11.50 -11.20
N MET A 295 1.38 -10.75 -10.93
CA MET A 295 2.65 -10.86 -11.65
C MET A 295 2.54 -10.69 -13.17
N ARG A 296 1.72 -9.73 -13.61
CA ARG A 296 1.44 -9.53 -15.03
C ARG A 296 2.70 -9.16 -15.83
N ARG A 297 2.80 -9.68 -17.04
CA ARG A 297 3.84 -9.37 -18.03
C ARG A 297 3.23 -9.24 -19.41
N LYS A 298 3.75 -8.31 -20.20
CA LYS A 298 3.32 -8.10 -21.59
C LYS A 298 4.39 -8.55 -22.56
N VAL A 299 4.01 -9.33 -23.56
CA VAL A 299 4.93 -9.78 -24.62
C VAL A 299 5.32 -8.60 -25.49
N MET A 300 6.61 -8.28 -25.51
CA MET A 300 7.16 -7.15 -26.25
C MET A 300 7.89 -7.58 -27.54
N VAL A 301 8.19 -8.87 -27.70
CA VAL A 301 8.84 -9.40 -28.91
C VAL A 301 7.83 -9.39 -30.08
N PRO A 302 8.13 -8.74 -31.21
CA PRO A 302 7.20 -8.64 -32.34
C PRO A 302 6.74 -9.98 -32.91
N THR A 303 7.62 -10.99 -32.89
CA THR A 303 7.32 -12.36 -33.35
C THR A 303 6.61 -13.22 -32.30
N GLY A 304 6.35 -12.70 -31.10
CA GLY A 304 5.91 -13.50 -29.96
C GLY A 304 7.02 -14.33 -29.31
N ILE A 305 6.66 -15.12 -28.29
CA ILE A 305 7.57 -15.96 -27.49
C ILE A 305 6.99 -17.36 -27.38
N ASN A 306 7.83 -18.39 -27.49
CA ASN A 306 7.45 -19.77 -27.17
C ASN A 306 7.86 -20.09 -25.72
N LEU A 307 6.94 -20.64 -24.93
CA LEU A 307 7.22 -21.17 -23.61
C LEU A 307 7.81 -22.58 -23.69
N SER A 308 8.44 -23.03 -22.61
CA SER A 308 9.05 -24.38 -22.51
C SER A 308 8.08 -25.54 -22.77
N ASP A 309 6.78 -25.34 -22.55
CA ASP A 309 5.73 -26.33 -22.82
C ASP A 309 5.22 -26.31 -24.28
N GLY A 310 5.82 -25.47 -25.14
CA GLY A 310 5.44 -25.32 -26.54
C GLY A 310 4.34 -24.28 -26.79
N THR A 311 3.77 -23.66 -25.75
CA THR A 311 2.75 -22.61 -25.92
C THR A 311 3.36 -21.37 -26.57
N HIS A 312 2.76 -20.90 -27.67
CA HIS A 312 3.14 -19.65 -28.33
C HIS A 312 2.33 -18.47 -27.78
N LEU A 313 3.02 -17.42 -27.33
CA LEU A 313 2.45 -16.15 -26.87
C LEU A 313 2.68 -15.05 -27.92
N PRO A 314 1.62 -14.56 -28.59
CA PRO A 314 1.74 -13.48 -29.57
C PRO A 314 2.19 -12.15 -28.96
N PHE A 315 2.76 -11.27 -29.78
CA PHE A 315 3.07 -9.89 -29.39
C PHE A 315 1.87 -9.16 -28.78
N GLY A 316 2.12 -8.39 -27.72
CA GLY A 316 1.10 -7.60 -27.03
C GLY A 316 0.20 -8.39 -26.07
N THR A 317 0.33 -9.72 -26.02
CA THR A 317 -0.38 -10.57 -25.06
C THR A 317 0.07 -10.22 -23.64
N THR A 318 -0.90 -10.05 -22.73
CA THR A 318 -0.62 -9.92 -21.29
C THR A 318 -0.89 -11.25 -20.61
N VAL A 319 0.12 -11.77 -19.92
CA VAL A 319 0.06 -13.02 -19.14
C VAL A 319 0.23 -12.70 -17.65
N GLY A 320 -0.27 -13.56 -16.77
CA GLY A 320 -0.14 -13.42 -15.32
C GLY A 320 -0.30 -14.76 -14.61
N LEU A 321 0.02 -14.80 -13.32
CA LEU A 321 -0.15 -15.98 -12.48
C LEU A 321 -1.52 -15.95 -11.79
N PRO A 322 -2.26 -17.07 -11.74
CA PRO A 322 -3.58 -17.12 -11.14
C PRO A 322 -3.49 -17.15 -9.60
N SER A 323 -3.20 -16.00 -8.98
CA SER A 323 -2.97 -15.86 -7.54
C SER A 323 -4.12 -16.38 -6.71
N ASN A 324 -5.36 -15.99 -7.02
CA ASN A 324 -6.54 -16.42 -6.27
C ASN A 324 -6.71 -17.95 -6.32
N ALA A 325 -6.47 -18.58 -7.48
CA ALA A 325 -6.55 -20.03 -7.61
C ALA A 325 -5.44 -20.72 -6.80
N ILE A 326 -4.19 -20.24 -6.88
CA ILE A 326 -3.06 -20.79 -6.12
C ILE A 326 -3.31 -20.67 -4.60
N HIS A 327 -3.85 -19.53 -4.15
CA HIS A 327 -4.13 -19.29 -2.73
C HIS A 327 -5.24 -20.15 -2.17
N ASN A 328 -6.15 -20.62 -3.02
CA ASN A 328 -7.30 -21.46 -2.65
C ASN A 328 -7.14 -22.93 -3.08
N ASP A 329 -5.91 -23.38 -3.31
CA ASP A 329 -5.61 -24.74 -3.76
C ASP A 329 -4.98 -25.57 -2.62
N ASP A 330 -5.61 -26.71 -2.32
CA ASP A 330 -5.16 -27.64 -1.27
C ASP A 330 -3.77 -28.23 -1.52
N ARG A 331 -3.27 -28.20 -2.76
CA ARG A 331 -1.90 -28.61 -3.10
C ARG A 331 -0.84 -27.69 -2.47
N PHE A 332 -1.19 -26.42 -2.22
CA PHE A 332 -0.28 -25.43 -1.66
C PHE A 332 -0.67 -25.02 -0.23
N TYR A 333 -1.95 -25.06 0.11
CA TYR A 333 -2.48 -24.68 1.41
C TYR A 333 -3.47 -25.74 1.91
N PRO A 334 -3.08 -26.66 2.82
CA PRO A 334 -4.00 -27.68 3.32
C PRO A 334 -5.28 -27.07 3.90
N GLN A 335 -6.46 -27.53 3.48
CA GLN A 335 -7.75 -26.91 3.82
C GLN A 335 -7.79 -25.44 3.39
N ALA A 336 -7.49 -25.18 2.11
CA ALA A 336 -7.34 -23.84 1.56
C ALA A 336 -8.63 -23.02 1.66
N SER A 337 -9.78 -23.69 1.54
CA SER A 337 -11.13 -23.12 1.63
C SER A 337 -11.59 -22.80 3.05
N SER A 338 -10.79 -23.12 4.07
CA SER A 338 -11.04 -22.77 5.46
C SER A 338 -10.11 -21.66 5.91
N PHE A 339 -10.66 -20.66 6.59
CA PHE A 339 -9.88 -19.59 7.18
C PHE A 339 -9.28 -20.05 8.50
N ASP A 340 -7.95 -20.01 8.61
CA ASP A 340 -7.23 -20.24 9.86
C ASP A 340 -6.24 -19.09 10.09
N GLY A 341 -6.68 -18.09 10.86
CA GLY A 341 -5.87 -16.89 11.14
C GLY A 341 -4.48 -17.20 11.74
N LEU A 342 -4.29 -18.37 12.34
CA LEU A 342 -3.01 -18.78 12.94
C LEU A 342 -2.22 -19.78 12.06
N ARG A 343 -2.65 -20.01 10.82
CA ARG A 343 -2.00 -20.93 9.87
C ARG A 343 -0.50 -20.66 9.72
N PHE A 344 -0.11 -19.40 9.57
CA PHE A 344 1.28 -19.04 9.35
C PHE A 344 2.08 -19.01 10.66
N LEU A 345 1.44 -18.77 11.80
CA LEU A 345 2.09 -18.97 13.10
C LEU A 345 2.46 -20.45 13.29
N LYS A 346 1.55 -21.38 13.01
CA LYS A 346 1.82 -22.83 13.06
C LYS A 346 2.96 -23.23 12.12
N LEU A 347 3.04 -22.60 10.94
CA LEU A 347 4.15 -22.80 10.01
C LEU A 347 5.51 -22.36 10.61
N ARG A 348 5.53 -21.29 11.41
CA ARG A 348 6.74 -20.79 12.09
C ARG A 348 7.23 -21.74 13.18
N GLU A 349 6.32 -22.47 13.83
CA GLU A 349 6.62 -23.41 14.91
C GLU A 349 7.22 -24.73 14.40
N ILE A 350 7.19 -24.96 13.08
CA ILE A 350 7.92 -26.06 12.45
C ILE A 350 9.42 -25.76 12.54
N ASP A 351 10.21 -26.73 13.01
CA ASP A 351 11.67 -26.67 13.08
C ASP A 351 12.32 -26.75 11.67
N ASP A 352 12.00 -25.78 10.82
CA ASP A 352 12.57 -25.57 9.49
C ASP A 352 12.75 -24.05 9.25
N PRO A 353 13.99 -23.58 9.03
CA PRO A 353 14.27 -22.19 8.71
C PRO A 353 13.49 -21.64 7.50
N ASN A 354 13.18 -22.48 6.51
CA ASN A 354 12.38 -22.05 5.37
C ASN A 354 10.91 -21.85 5.73
N ALA A 355 10.36 -22.69 6.61
CA ALA A 355 9.01 -22.53 7.16
C ALA A 355 8.90 -21.26 8.00
N ALA A 356 9.88 -21.00 8.88
CA ALA A 356 9.96 -19.77 9.66
C ALA A 356 10.07 -18.50 8.78
N ARG A 357 10.85 -18.55 7.70
CA ARG A 357 10.91 -17.46 6.72
C ARG A 357 9.58 -17.31 5.96
N GLY A 358 9.00 -18.44 5.57
CA GLY A 358 7.72 -18.53 4.86
C GLY A 358 6.52 -18.10 5.69
N SER A 359 6.64 -18.01 7.02
CA SER A 359 5.57 -17.50 7.89
C SER A 359 5.40 -15.98 7.81
N LEU A 360 6.49 -15.24 7.53
CA LEU A 360 6.49 -13.78 7.56
C LEU A 360 5.55 -13.18 6.51
N LEU A 361 4.74 -12.20 6.86
CA LEU A 361 3.84 -11.48 5.94
C LEU A 361 4.59 -10.92 4.74
N THR A 362 5.81 -10.44 4.97
CA THR A 362 6.67 -9.83 3.94
C THR A 362 7.40 -10.86 3.07
N ALA A 363 7.32 -12.15 3.39
CA ALA A 363 7.90 -13.22 2.59
C ALA A 363 7.00 -13.55 1.41
N THR A 364 7.54 -13.37 0.20
CA THR A 364 6.88 -13.71 -1.05
C THR A 364 7.43 -15.01 -1.61
N SER A 365 6.60 -15.76 -2.33
CA SER A 365 7.00 -17.01 -2.96
C SER A 365 6.26 -17.21 -4.28
N ASN A 366 6.51 -18.33 -4.94
CA ASN A 366 5.69 -18.80 -6.06
C ASN A 366 4.27 -19.23 -5.66
N THR A 367 3.98 -19.34 -4.37
CA THR A 367 2.66 -19.71 -3.82
C THR A 367 1.98 -18.58 -3.06
N PHE A 368 2.71 -17.60 -2.53
CA PHE A 368 2.17 -16.39 -1.91
C PHE A 368 2.54 -15.14 -2.73
N LEU A 369 1.55 -14.60 -3.45
CA LEU A 369 1.74 -13.65 -4.55
C LEU A 369 1.15 -12.25 -4.30
N GLN A 370 0.59 -12.01 -3.11
CA GLN A 370 -0.10 -10.76 -2.75
C GLN A 370 0.80 -9.52 -2.82
N PHE A 371 2.11 -9.69 -2.61
CA PHE A 371 3.10 -8.63 -2.78
C PHE A 371 3.90 -8.77 -4.08
N GLY A 372 3.47 -9.61 -5.03
CA GLY A 372 4.26 -10.06 -6.17
C GLY A 372 5.52 -10.82 -5.75
N HIS A 373 6.32 -11.25 -6.72
CA HIS A 373 7.55 -12.01 -6.45
C HIS A 373 8.70 -11.64 -7.41
N GLY A 374 9.93 -11.93 -7.00
CA GLY A 374 11.14 -11.65 -7.78
C GLY A 374 11.48 -10.16 -7.90
N LYS A 375 12.07 -9.76 -9.04
CA LYS A 375 12.59 -8.40 -9.30
C LYS A 375 11.55 -7.29 -9.11
N HIS A 376 10.28 -7.59 -9.34
CA HIS A 376 9.15 -6.66 -9.23
C HIS A 376 8.28 -6.90 -8.01
N GLY A 377 8.80 -7.62 -7.00
CA GLY A 377 8.15 -7.70 -5.70
C GLY A 377 7.94 -6.29 -5.10
N CYS A 378 6.82 -6.14 -4.39
CA CYS A 378 6.36 -4.88 -3.81
C CYS A 378 7.46 -4.29 -2.92
N PRO A 379 7.91 -3.07 -3.22
CA PRO A 379 8.96 -2.40 -2.44
C PRO A 379 8.45 -1.95 -1.07
N GLY A 380 7.15 -1.65 -0.93
CA GLY A 380 6.54 -1.14 0.29
C GLY A 380 6.01 -2.19 1.27
N ARG A 381 6.20 -3.49 0.99
CA ARG A 381 5.58 -4.58 1.78
C ARG A 381 5.95 -4.58 3.27
N PHE A 382 7.13 -4.08 3.63
CA PHE A 382 7.56 -3.97 5.02
C PHE A 382 6.79 -2.87 5.75
N LEU A 383 6.63 -1.69 5.12
CA LEU A 383 5.79 -0.62 5.65
C LEU A 383 4.33 -1.09 5.76
N ALA A 384 3.80 -1.74 4.72
CA ALA A 384 2.44 -2.26 4.75
C ALA A 384 2.23 -3.25 5.90
N ALA A 385 3.16 -4.17 6.13
CA ALA A 385 3.09 -5.12 7.23
C ALA A 385 3.05 -4.42 8.59
N ASP A 386 3.94 -3.45 8.82
CA ASP A 386 3.98 -2.71 10.08
C ASP A 386 2.72 -1.87 10.30
N ILE A 387 2.25 -1.15 9.28
CA ILE A 387 1.00 -0.37 9.34
C ILE A 387 -0.20 -1.29 9.66
N LEU A 388 -0.35 -2.41 8.96
CA LEU A 388 -1.47 -3.34 9.17
C LEU A 388 -1.46 -3.90 10.60
N LYS A 389 -0.29 -4.30 11.09
CA LYS A 389 -0.13 -4.86 12.45
C LYS A 389 -0.43 -3.80 13.53
N LEU A 390 0.12 -2.60 13.39
CA LEU A 390 -0.09 -1.50 14.33
C LEU A 390 -1.55 -1.07 14.40
N ILE A 391 -2.20 -0.86 13.24
CA ILE A 391 -3.60 -0.43 13.23
C ILE A 391 -4.49 -1.50 13.88
N LEU A 392 -4.32 -2.78 13.54
CA LEU A 392 -5.12 -3.85 14.15
C LEU A 392 -4.89 -3.97 15.66
N ALA A 393 -3.63 -3.87 16.12
CA ALA A 393 -3.30 -3.91 17.53
C ALA A 393 -3.93 -2.73 18.30
N GLU A 394 -3.76 -1.49 17.80
CA GLU A 394 -4.35 -0.30 18.42
C GLU A 394 -5.88 -0.32 18.39
N MET A 395 -6.49 -0.82 17.31
CA MET A 395 -7.94 -1.03 17.27
C MET A 395 -8.40 -2.01 18.36
N ALA A 396 -7.71 -3.15 18.50
CA ALA A 396 -8.04 -4.19 19.47
C ALA A 396 -7.89 -3.72 20.92
N LEU A 397 -6.83 -2.95 21.21
CA LEU A 397 -6.54 -2.38 22.53
C LEU A 397 -7.55 -1.29 22.92
N ARG A 398 -7.92 -0.42 21.98
CA ARG A 398 -8.62 0.84 22.31
C ARG A 398 -10.13 0.78 22.11
N TYR A 399 -10.64 -0.19 21.34
CA TYR A 399 -12.05 -0.21 20.97
C TYR A 399 -12.69 -1.59 21.05
N GLU A 400 -13.98 -1.56 21.37
CA GLU A 400 -14.91 -2.64 21.13
C GLU A 400 -15.60 -2.39 19.77
N ILE A 401 -15.64 -3.42 18.92
CA ILE A 401 -16.24 -3.32 17.59
C ILE A 401 -17.36 -4.35 17.52
N LYS A 402 -18.56 -3.87 17.24
CA LYS A 402 -19.77 -4.67 17.09
C LYS A 402 -20.28 -4.60 15.66
N TRP A 403 -20.58 -5.77 15.13
CA TRP A 403 -21.24 -5.94 13.84
C TRP A 403 -22.75 -6.07 14.06
N ASP A 404 -23.51 -5.04 13.70
CA ASP A 404 -24.97 -5.11 13.77
C ASP A 404 -25.55 -5.96 12.61
N VAL A 405 -24.82 -6.02 11.49
CA VAL A 405 -25.11 -6.88 10.34
C VAL A 405 -23.82 -7.59 9.94
N LYS A 406 -23.95 -8.87 9.53
CA LYS A 406 -22.80 -9.63 9.01
C LYS A 406 -22.21 -8.89 7.80
N PRO A 407 -20.89 -8.65 7.75
CA PRO A 407 -20.27 -7.96 6.62
C PRO A 407 -20.54 -8.69 5.30
N GLU A 408 -20.87 -7.92 4.27
CA GLU A 408 -21.06 -8.44 2.92
C GLU A 408 -19.76 -8.98 2.33
N GLU A 409 -19.90 -9.86 1.33
CA GLU A 409 -18.75 -10.35 0.58
C GLU A 409 -18.27 -9.32 -0.45
N ASN A 410 -16.98 -9.42 -0.79
CA ASN A 410 -16.40 -8.57 -1.82
C ASN A 410 -16.92 -8.99 -3.21
N SER A 411 -16.91 -8.06 -4.16
CA SER A 411 -17.41 -8.27 -5.52
C SER A 411 -16.29 -8.19 -6.55
N TRP A 412 -16.29 -9.09 -7.53
CA TRP A 412 -15.30 -9.07 -8.62
C TRP A 412 -15.61 -7.97 -9.64
N PHE A 413 -14.61 -7.15 -9.95
CA PHE A 413 -14.64 -6.19 -11.05
C PHE A 413 -13.40 -6.38 -11.95
N GLY A 414 -13.60 -7.08 -13.06
CA GLY A 414 -12.49 -7.49 -13.92
C GLY A 414 -11.53 -8.40 -13.17
N ASN A 415 -10.28 -7.98 -13.00
CA ASN A 415 -9.29 -8.74 -12.24
C ASN A 415 -9.32 -8.46 -10.74
N SER A 416 -9.91 -7.36 -10.29
CA SER A 416 -9.78 -6.88 -8.91
C SER A 416 -10.97 -7.32 -8.07
N LEU A 417 -10.72 -7.71 -6.82
CA LEU A 417 -11.74 -8.00 -5.83
C LEU A 417 -12.05 -6.71 -5.06
N MET A 418 -13.23 -6.15 -5.26
CA MET A 418 -13.64 -4.85 -4.73
C MET A 418 -14.35 -5.01 -3.38
N PRO A 419 -13.93 -4.29 -2.32
CA PRO A 419 -14.58 -4.34 -1.02
C PRO A 419 -15.94 -3.64 -1.01
N CYS A 420 -16.83 -4.06 -0.11
CA CYS A 420 -18.09 -3.35 0.14
C CYS A 420 -17.85 -2.05 0.95
N THR A 421 -17.65 -0.94 0.25
CA THR A 421 -17.27 0.36 0.84
C THR A 421 -18.34 0.98 1.74
N ASN A 422 -19.58 0.49 1.68
CA ASN A 422 -20.71 1.01 2.46
C ASN A 422 -20.91 0.29 3.80
N THR A 423 -19.97 -0.59 4.19
CA THR A 423 -20.01 -1.34 5.44
C THR A 423 -19.96 -0.41 6.65
N VAL A 424 -20.94 -0.56 7.55
CA VAL A 424 -21.06 0.20 8.81
C VAL A 424 -20.86 -0.73 9.99
N VAL A 425 -20.10 -0.28 10.98
CA VAL A 425 -19.91 -0.97 12.27
C VAL A 425 -20.19 -0.02 13.42
N SER A 426 -20.59 -0.59 14.56
CA SER A 426 -20.73 0.14 15.81
C SER A 426 -19.44 -0.01 16.63
N VAL A 427 -18.87 1.09 17.09
CA VAL A 427 -17.61 1.11 17.85
C VAL A 427 -17.79 1.84 19.17
N SER A 428 -17.12 1.38 20.22
CA SER A 428 -17.06 2.07 21.53
C SER A 428 -15.65 1.97 22.11
N ARG A 429 -15.26 2.96 22.91
CA ARG A 429 -13.92 3.03 23.52
C ARG A 429 -13.81 2.06 24.70
N ARG A 430 -12.72 1.29 24.76
CA ARG A 430 -12.37 0.43 25.90
C ARG A 430 -11.81 1.27 27.05
N ASP A 431 -11.95 0.76 28.27
CA ASP A 431 -11.14 1.23 29.39
C ASP A 431 -9.69 0.80 29.14
N LEU A 432 -8.76 1.76 29.11
CA LEU A 432 -7.33 1.47 29.13
C LEU A 432 -6.99 1.03 30.56
N SER A 433 -7.03 -0.28 30.83
CA SER A 433 -6.55 -0.87 32.08
C SER A 433 -5.05 -1.11 32.03
#